data_AF-A0A934HP40-F1
#
_entry.id   AF-A0A934HP40-F1
#
_cell.length_a   1.000
_cell.length_b   1.000
_cell.length_c   1.000
_cell.angle_alpha   90.00
_cell.angle_beta   90.00
_cell.angle_gamma   90.00
#
_symmetry.space_group_name_H-M   'P 1'
#
loop_
_entity.id
_entity.type
_entity.pdbx_description
1 polymer ?
#
loop_
_entity_poly.entity_id
_entity_poly.type
_entity_poly.pdbx_seq_one_letter_code
_entity_poly.pdbx_strand_id
1 'polypeptide(L)'
;QKMTWNGSLYWFYPLRPELSSRASRIFGPYVNRNHFAGYMELAIPLTLGFALYKYSNAGLRANGIIKRFAEFSTRAEFAPVVLYSLAAMMLSSALFTTLSRGGVLGFVSSGVFFTALASSRKSLKRGGQAAALAAVFMLAFVLFMSWTGLESRFVEVTNIDRIQRLDVWADSIGMWRNFPVTGIGLGAFQSVYRLYQSKHPLVTFEHAENDYVELTCETGALGAAAVAVLIVLFFYVTIKKWRTRHGGFVKCTALGGMTSCVALAVHSLTDFNMRIPANAMTLTVIAAATYATLFNVPGRIGAEGEPDAEAAPRGKGRNYMLSAAAVLIPAFLAFFPVKGLVSEYYWFTAYSAIDDRTTDYADSKPISIETAPDYLEAAGRLETASYISKNRAVYYKDAAGIYAALARWNEAVSHAGGAQGSTGAAATGLDAGALYAKAVYNLEKAVELTPVNPWYHLTLSGVHEDFHPGSGLSEKHLRLSVSSYPVNVEVHFIAAREHLNKGRIMEAAAEALAAAKTDDSYIIEDALLREGVMAERGMAYYRNYGGSYLFKAFDIIWRAKKDINSVKEACPDNPDAIEVLRIFMEQKGLAG
;
A
#
# COMPACT_ATOMS: atom_id res chain seq x y z
N GLN A 1 9.75 -1.54 9.41
CA GLN A 1 11.03 -1.59 10.15
C GLN A 1 11.04 -0.48 11.20
N LYS A 2 11.27 -0.82 12.48
CA LYS A 2 11.30 0.15 13.60
C LYS A 2 12.64 0.90 13.60
N MET A 3 12.65 2.14 14.09
CA MET A 3 13.83 3.03 14.07
C MET A 3 14.99 2.57 14.97
N THR A 4 14.76 1.60 15.88
CA THR A 4 15.74 1.15 16.90
C THR A 4 15.83 -0.39 17.03
N TRP A 5 15.64 -1.14 15.95
CA TRP A 5 15.62 -2.61 16.01
C TRP A 5 17.00 -3.27 15.90
N ASN A 6 17.24 -4.37 16.64
CA ASN A 6 18.52 -5.10 16.61
C ASN A 6 18.43 -6.60 16.94
N GLY A 7 17.66 -7.39 16.19
CA GLY A 7 17.86 -8.84 16.28
C GLY A 7 17.25 -9.72 15.19
N SER A 8 17.60 -9.70 13.89
CA SER A 8 18.55 -8.96 13.05
C SER A 8 18.14 -9.23 11.58
N LEU A 9 18.13 -8.22 10.71
CA LEU A 9 18.01 -8.28 9.24
C LEU A 9 19.21 -7.49 8.76
N TYR A 10 20.37 -8.09 8.95
CA TYR A 10 21.58 -7.64 8.35
C TYR A 10 22.18 -8.85 7.67
N TRP A 11 22.66 -8.61 6.46
CA TRP A 11 23.35 -9.55 5.59
C TRP A 11 22.41 -10.26 4.59
N PHE A 12 21.77 -11.42 4.83
CA PHE A 12 20.90 -12.03 3.79
C PHE A 12 19.82 -12.94 4.41
N TYR A 13 18.56 -12.81 3.96
CA TYR A 13 17.49 -13.78 4.27
C TYR A 13 17.16 -14.58 3.01
N PRO A 14 17.41 -15.91 2.99
CA PRO A 14 16.94 -16.74 1.88
C PRO A 14 15.41 -16.76 1.92
N LEU A 15 14.77 -16.18 0.90
CA LEU A 15 13.34 -16.39 0.70
C LEU A 15 13.12 -17.89 0.51
N ARG A 16 12.31 -18.50 1.38
CA ARG A 16 12.04 -19.94 1.30
C ARG A 16 11.51 -20.29 -0.11
N PRO A 17 11.89 -21.44 -0.71
CA PRO A 17 11.46 -21.83 -2.04
C PRO A 17 9.94 -21.81 -2.23
N GLU A 18 9.17 -22.11 -1.19
CA GLU A 18 7.70 -22.11 -1.24
C GLU A 18 7.11 -20.69 -1.39
N LEU A 19 7.79 -19.66 -0.87
CA LEU A 19 7.45 -18.26 -1.11
C LEU A 19 7.95 -17.79 -2.49
N SER A 20 9.04 -18.38 -3.00
CA SER A 20 9.74 -17.95 -4.21
C SER A 20 8.99 -18.16 -5.53
N SER A 21 8.02 -19.10 -5.58
CA SER A 21 7.25 -19.37 -6.80
C SER A 21 6.34 -18.19 -7.20
N ARG A 22 5.84 -17.41 -6.24
CA ARG A 22 5.21 -16.08 -6.44
C ARG A 22 6.17 -14.92 -6.19
N ALA A 23 7.19 -15.09 -5.33
CA ALA A 23 8.12 -14.04 -4.87
C ALA A 23 9.45 -13.95 -5.65
N SER A 24 9.51 -14.36 -6.92
CA SER A 24 10.70 -14.12 -7.77
C SER A 24 10.96 -12.63 -8.12
N ARG A 25 10.39 -11.70 -7.35
CA ARG A 25 10.40 -10.25 -7.61
C ARG A 25 11.29 -9.56 -6.59
N ILE A 26 12.32 -8.86 -7.05
CA ILE A 26 13.25 -8.10 -6.19
C ILE A 26 12.58 -6.79 -5.76
N PHE A 27 12.46 -6.56 -4.45
CA PHE A 27 11.80 -5.38 -3.87
C PHE A 27 12.64 -4.67 -2.79
N GLY A 28 13.89 -5.09 -2.58
CA GLY A 28 14.78 -4.47 -1.59
C GLY A 28 14.19 -4.47 -0.18
N PRO A 29 14.32 -3.38 0.61
CA PRO A 29 13.71 -3.26 1.94
C PRO A 29 12.22 -2.86 1.91
N TYR A 30 11.59 -2.77 0.73
CA TYR A 30 10.17 -2.44 0.58
C TYR A 30 9.32 -3.71 0.59
N VAL A 31 7.99 -3.56 0.67
CA VAL A 31 7.05 -4.69 0.48
C VAL A 31 6.58 -4.77 -0.97
N ASN A 32 6.78 -3.70 -1.76
CA ASN A 32 6.39 -3.59 -3.16
C ASN A 32 7.58 -3.16 -4.03
N ARG A 33 7.78 -3.88 -5.14
CA ARG A 33 8.86 -3.65 -6.12
C ARG A 33 8.79 -2.27 -6.79
N ASN A 34 7.58 -1.74 -7.03
CA ASN A 34 7.41 -0.45 -7.67
C ASN A 34 7.88 0.69 -6.75
N HIS A 35 7.58 0.58 -5.45
CA HIS A 35 8.04 1.56 -4.46
C HIS A 35 9.56 1.54 -4.29
N PHE A 36 10.18 0.36 -4.35
CA PHE A 36 11.63 0.25 -4.35
C PHE A 36 12.24 0.89 -5.61
N ALA A 37 11.67 0.64 -6.78
CA ALA A 37 12.10 1.29 -8.03
C ALA A 37 11.97 2.82 -7.94
N GLY A 38 10.85 3.33 -7.42
CA GLY A 38 10.66 4.77 -7.18
C GLY A 38 11.74 5.38 -6.28
N TYR A 39 12.21 4.66 -5.25
CA TYR A 39 13.35 5.11 -4.45
C TYR A 39 14.68 5.12 -5.24
N MET A 40 14.94 4.10 -6.06
CA MET A 40 16.13 4.06 -6.92
C MET A 40 16.15 5.22 -7.92
N GLU A 41 15.01 5.54 -8.52
CA GLU A 41 14.83 6.70 -9.42
C GLU A 41 15.11 8.05 -8.78
N LEU A 42 14.88 8.19 -7.46
CA LEU A 42 15.27 9.39 -6.74
C LEU A 42 16.80 9.48 -6.60
N ALA A 43 17.48 8.36 -6.37
CA ALA A 43 18.91 8.32 -6.08
C ALA A 43 19.80 8.41 -7.33
N ILE A 44 19.39 7.80 -8.45
CA ILE A 44 20.22 7.70 -9.66
C ILE A 44 20.58 9.09 -10.23
N PRO A 45 19.63 10.01 -10.50
CA PRO A 45 19.95 11.28 -11.13
C PRO A 45 20.82 12.19 -10.25
N LEU A 46 20.64 12.12 -8.94
CA LEU A 46 21.48 12.83 -7.99
C LEU A 46 22.93 12.33 -8.03
N THR A 47 23.11 11.00 -8.07
CA THR A 47 24.42 10.35 -8.21
C THR A 47 25.09 10.73 -9.53
N LEU A 48 24.33 10.75 -10.63
CA LEU A 48 24.81 11.21 -11.94
C LEU A 48 25.17 12.71 -11.92
N GLY A 49 24.44 13.53 -11.17
CA GLY A 49 24.77 14.94 -10.93
C GLY A 49 26.14 15.11 -10.26
N PHE A 50 26.47 14.29 -9.25
CA PHE A 50 27.78 14.30 -8.60
C PHE A 50 28.90 13.78 -9.52
N ALA A 51 28.65 12.71 -10.27
CA ALA A 51 29.59 12.22 -11.28
C ALA A 51 29.88 13.31 -12.34
N LEU A 52 28.84 13.97 -12.85
CA LEU A 52 28.95 15.06 -13.82
C LEU A 52 29.72 16.26 -13.24
N TYR A 53 29.49 16.60 -11.97
CA TYR A 53 30.26 17.65 -11.30
C TYR A 53 31.75 17.34 -11.32
N LYS A 54 32.15 16.18 -10.80
CA LYS A 54 33.56 15.77 -10.71
C LYS A 54 34.20 15.66 -12.09
N TYR A 55 33.50 15.09 -13.06
CA TYR A 55 33.96 15.02 -14.45
C TYR A 55 34.14 16.40 -15.07
N SER A 56 33.19 17.33 -14.86
CA SER A 56 33.28 18.69 -15.39
C SER A 56 34.40 19.51 -14.73
N ASN A 57 34.76 19.19 -13.49
CA ASN A 57 35.83 19.86 -12.74
C ASN A 57 37.23 19.38 -13.14
N ALA A 58 37.35 18.17 -13.70
CA ALA A 58 38.62 17.58 -14.11
C ALA A 58 39.36 18.37 -15.22
N GLY A 59 38.68 19.34 -15.86
CA GLY A 59 39.34 20.34 -16.71
C GLY A 59 40.01 19.80 -17.97
N LEU A 60 39.57 18.65 -18.48
CA LEU A 60 40.22 17.92 -19.58
C LEU A 60 40.38 18.77 -20.85
N ARG A 61 41.62 18.82 -21.37
CA ARG A 61 41.99 19.64 -22.54
C ARG A 61 42.36 18.79 -23.76
N ALA A 62 42.70 17.52 -23.58
CA ALA A 62 43.10 16.66 -24.68
C ALA A 62 42.00 16.51 -25.74
N ASN A 63 42.43 16.36 -26.99
CA ASN A 63 41.59 16.03 -28.14
C ASN A 63 41.74 14.53 -28.47
N GLY A 64 40.62 13.84 -28.68
CA GLY A 64 40.56 12.39 -28.91
C GLY A 64 40.23 11.57 -27.65
N ILE A 65 39.42 10.51 -27.80
CA ILE A 65 38.89 9.70 -26.69
C ILE A 65 40.01 9.05 -25.85
N ILE A 66 40.99 8.42 -26.50
CA ILE A 66 42.08 7.70 -25.81
C ILE A 66 42.96 8.66 -25.00
N LYS A 67 43.38 9.78 -25.60
CA LYS A 67 44.21 10.79 -24.93
C LYS A 67 43.46 11.47 -23.77
N ARG A 68 42.15 11.69 -23.91
CA ARG A 68 41.30 12.20 -22.83
C ARG A 68 41.17 11.22 -21.69
N PHE A 69 41.02 9.93 -21.97
CA PHE A 69 40.95 8.91 -20.93
C PHE A 69 42.26 8.83 -20.15
N ALA A 70 43.41 8.83 -20.85
CA ALA A 70 44.73 8.85 -20.22
C ALA A 70 44.97 10.12 -19.40
N GLU A 71 44.56 11.30 -19.89
CA GLU A 71 44.61 12.54 -19.11
C GLU A 71 43.72 12.42 -17.86
N PHE A 72 42.49 11.93 -18.03
CA PHE A 72 41.51 11.84 -16.96
C PHE A 72 41.90 10.84 -15.88
N SER A 73 42.47 9.68 -16.21
CA SER A 73 42.87 8.65 -15.25
C SER A 73 43.96 9.12 -14.27
N THR A 74 44.69 10.17 -14.62
CA THR A 74 45.71 10.80 -13.75
C THR A 74 45.15 11.93 -12.87
N ARG A 75 43.88 12.32 -13.04
CA ARG A 75 43.24 13.40 -12.27
C ARG A 75 42.72 12.88 -10.92
N ALA A 76 42.77 13.72 -9.89
CA ALA A 76 42.20 13.41 -8.57
C ALA A 76 40.68 13.13 -8.63
N GLU A 77 40.00 13.67 -9.63
CA GLU A 77 38.58 13.47 -9.90
C GLU A 77 38.24 12.11 -10.50
N PHE A 78 39.23 11.34 -10.98
CA PHE A 78 39.00 10.03 -11.61
C PHE A 78 38.29 9.06 -10.67
N ALA A 79 38.87 8.79 -9.50
CA ALA A 79 38.32 7.83 -8.55
C ALA A 79 36.90 8.21 -8.09
N PRO A 80 36.60 9.46 -7.69
CA PRO A 80 35.23 9.88 -7.40
C PRO A 80 34.25 9.68 -8.56
N VAL A 81 34.63 10.01 -9.81
CA VAL A 81 33.75 9.81 -10.97
C VAL A 81 33.48 8.33 -11.19
N VAL A 82 34.51 7.48 -11.09
CA VAL A 82 34.34 6.02 -11.22
C VAL A 82 33.42 5.51 -10.11
N LEU A 83 33.62 5.90 -8.85
CA LEU A 83 32.79 5.49 -7.73
C LEU A 83 31.32 5.92 -7.91
N TYR A 84 31.05 7.17 -8.27
CA TYR A 84 29.68 7.62 -8.52
C TYR A 84 29.06 6.94 -9.75
N SER A 85 29.85 6.66 -10.79
CA SER A 85 29.36 5.94 -11.98
C SER A 85 29.03 4.50 -11.66
N LEU A 86 29.88 3.80 -10.89
CA LEU A 86 29.62 2.45 -10.41
C LEU A 86 28.40 2.41 -9.50
N ALA A 87 28.25 3.37 -8.59
CA ALA A 87 27.07 3.48 -7.75
C ALA A 87 25.80 3.70 -8.60
N ALA A 88 25.84 4.59 -9.59
CA ALA A 88 24.72 4.81 -10.51
C ALA A 88 24.38 3.55 -11.32
N MET A 89 25.38 2.79 -11.77
CA MET A 89 25.19 1.50 -12.43
C MET A 89 24.55 0.47 -11.51
N MET A 90 25.03 0.33 -10.26
CA MET A 90 24.46 -0.59 -9.27
C MET A 90 23.00 -0.24 -8.95
N LEU A 91 22.70 1.04 -8.72
CA LEU A 91 21.35 1.52 -8.46
C LEU A 91 20.43 1.29 -9.66
N SER A 92 20.92 1.53 -10.87
CA SER A 92 20.17 1.28 -12.10
C SER A 92 19.91 -0.22 -12.26
N SER A 93 20.91 -1.08 -12.09
CA SER A 93 20.74 -2.53 -12.11
C SER A 93 19.70 -3.00 -11.09
N ALA A 94 19.72 -2.45 -9.86
CA ALA A 94 18.71 -2.75 -8.85
C ALA A 94 17.30 -2.30 -9.26
N LEU A 95 17.15 -1.14 -9.91
CA LEU A 95 15.88 -0.69 -10.48
C LEU A 95 15.39 -1.67 -11.54
N PHE A 96 16.23 -2.09 -12.48
CA PHE A 96 15.80 -2.95 -13.58
C PHE A 96 15.45 -4.36 -13.12
N THR A 97 16.11 -4.89 -12.09
CA THR A 97 15.73 -6.19 -11.51
C THR A 97 14.39 -6.18 -10.79
N THR A 98 13.84 -5.00 -10.46
CA THR A 98 12.47 -4.90 -9.90
C THR A 98 11.39 -5.24 -10.92
N LEU A 99 11.67 -5.08 -12.22
CA LEU A 99 10.68 -5.19 -13.29
C LEU A 99 9.51 -4.20 -13.16
N SER A 100 9.73 -3.06 -12.50
CA SER A 100 8.72 -2.00 -12.39
C SER A 100 8.63 -1.19 -13.68
N ARG A 101 7.49 -1.29 -14.38
CA ARG A 101 7.23 -0.55 -15.63
C ARG A 101 7.15 0.96 -15.41
N GLY A 102 6.41 1.37 -14.38
CA GLY A 102 6.35 2.77 -13.94
C GLY A 102 7.74 3.32 -13.65
N GLY A 103 8.58 2.48 -13.04
CA GLY A 103 9.96 2.87 -12.75
C GLY A 103 10.85 3.01 -13.98
N VAL A 104 10.76 2.10 -14.95
CA VAL A 104 11.47 2.25 -16.23
C VAL A 104 11.02 3.53 -16.97
N LEU A 105 9.72 3.82 -16.98
CA LEU A 105 9.18 5.05 -17.58
C LEU A 105 9.68 6.31 -16.87
N GLY A 106 9.70 6.30 -15.53
CA GLY A 106 10.25 7.38 -14.71
C GLY A 106 11.75 7.59 -14.99
N PHE A 107 12.53 6.51 -15.00
CA PHE A 107 13.96 6.52 -15.31
C PHE A 107 14.24 7.11 -16.70
N VAL A 108 13.59 6.60 -17.76
CA VAL A 108 13.81 7.06 -19.13
C VAL A 108 13.43 8.53 -19.29
N SER A 109 12.25 8.92 -18.78
CA SER A 109 11.77 10.31 -18.85
C SER A 109 12.72 11.27 -18.13
N SER A 110 13.24 10.86 -16.97
CA SER A 110 14.24 11.62 -16.22
C SER A 110 15.58 11.71 -16.96
N GLY A 111 16.02 10.64 -17.62
CA GLY A 111 17.25 10.63 -18.43
C GLY A 111 17.18 11.57 -19.64
N VAL A 112 16.02 11.62 -20.31
CA VAL A 112 15.74 12.59 -21.39
C VAL A 112 15.79 14.01 -20.84
N PHE A 113 15.11 14.27 -19.72
CA PHE A 113 15.11 15.59 -19.06
C PHE A 113 16.52 16.04 -18.66
N PHE A 114 17.29 15.17 -18.00
CA PHE A 114 18.67 15.43 -17.58
C PHE A 114 19.54 15.81 -18.78
N THR A 115 19.47 15.00 -19.85
CA THR A 115 20.25 15.19 -21.06
C THR A 115 19.89 16.48 -21.77
N ALA A 116 18.61 16.79 -21.91
CA ALA A 116 18.12 18.02 -22.52
C ALA A 116 18.62 19.26 -21.77
N LEU A 117 18.48 19.28 -20.44
CA LEU A 117 18.96 20.39 -19.62
C LEU A 117 20.49 20.50 -19.65
N ALA A 118 21.23 19.40 -19.47
CA ALA A 118 22.69 19.42 -19.54
C ALA A 118 23.21 19.95 -20.89
N SER A 119 22.58 19.53 -21.99
CA SER A 119 22.95 19.92 -23.35
C SER A 119 22.61 21.38 -23.67
N SER A 120 21.64 21.97 -22.96
CA SER A 120 21.29 23.40 -23.10
C SER A 120 22.37 24.37 -22.60
N ARG A 121 23.36 23.89 -21.84
CA ARG A 121 24.44 24.72 -21.26
C ARG A 121 25.78 24.38 -21.89
N LYS A 122 26.42 25.34 -22.57
CA LYS A 122 27.76 25.16 -23.16
C LYS A 122 28.78 24.57 -22.17
N SER A 123 28.78 25.01 -20.91
CA SER A 123 29.70 24.53 -19.87
C SER A 123 29.48 23.07 -19.49
N LEU A 124 28.28 22.54 -19.70
CA LEU A 124 27.93 21.16 -19.38
C LEU A 124 27.83 20.29 -20.62
N LYS A 125 27.69 20.87 -21.83
CA LYS A 125 27.41 20.16 -23.08
C LYS A 125 28.30 18.93 -23.31
N ARG A 126 29.61 19.05 -23.06
CA ARG A 126 30.56 17.93 -23.21
C ARG A 126 30.37 16.82 -22.16
N GLY A 127 30.09 17.19 -20.91
CA GLY A 127 29.78 16.22 -19.85
C GLY A 127 28.36 15.66 -19.94
N GLY A 128 27.40 16.46 -20.42
CA GLY A 128 26.03 16.07 -20.69
C GLY A 128 25.93 15.08 -21.85
N GLN A 129 26.76 15.24 -22.89
CA GLN A 129 26.89 14.24 -23.96
C GLN A 129 27.49 12.92 -23.45
N ALA A 130 28.48 12.96 -22.55
CA ALA A 130 29.04 11.77 -21.92
C ALA A 130 28.04 11.07 -20.98
N ALA A 131 27.29 11.85 -20.18
CA ALA A 131 26.21 11.34 -19.35
C ALA A 131 25.04 10.79 -20.17
N ALA A 132 24.71 11.42 -21.30
CA ALA A 132 23.73 10.92 -22.25
C ALA A 132 24.18 9.61 -22.90
N LEU A 133 25.45 9.50 -23.28
CA LEU A 133 26.04 8.24 -23.75
C LEU A 133 26.01 7.16 -22.68
N ALA A 134 26.30 7.49 -21.42
CA ALA A 134 26.21 6.55 -20.30
C ALA A 134 24.75 6.12 -20.05
N ALA A 135 23.78 7.05 -20.15
CA ALA A 135 22.36 6.75 -20.05
C ALA A 135 21.86 5.88 -21.21
N VAL A 136 22.34 6.15 -22.44
CA VAL A 136 22.07 5.30 -23.62
C VAL A 136 22.71 3.93 -23.47
N PHE A 137 23.91 3.83 -22.89
CA PHE A 137 24.57 2.55 -22.63
C PHE A 137 23.86 1.76 -21.53
N MET A 138 23.39 2.43 -20.48
CA MET A 138 22.53 1.83 -19.46
C MET A 138 21.20 1.37 -20.06
N LEU A 139 20.56 2.18 -20.91
CA LEU A 139 19.36 1.79 -21.64
C LEU A 139 19.60 0.61 -22.58
N ALA A 140 20.73 0.58 -23.29
CA ALA A 140 21.11 -0.54 -24.15
C ALA A 140 21.40 -1.82 -23.35
N PHE A 141 22.04 -1.70 -22.19
CA PHE A 141 22.23 -2.81 -21.25
C PHE A 141 20.88 -3.35 -20.75
N VAL A 142 19.92 -2.47 -20.51
CA VAL A 142 18.55 -2.83 -20.10
C VAL A 142 17.81 -3.57 -21.20
N LEU A 143 17.89 -3.08 -22.44
CA LEU A 143 17.30 -3.73 -23.60
C LEU A 143 17.98 -5.09 -23.85
N PHE A 144 19.29 -5.19 -23.65
CA PHE A 144 20.03 -6.45 -23.73
C PHE A 144 19.61 -7.46 -22.66
N MET A 145 19.48 -7.03 -21.40
CA MET A 145 18.96 -7.89 -20.31
C MET A 145 17.49 -8.28 -20.52
N SER A 146 16.71 -7.44 -21.22
CA SER A 146 15.31 -7.74 -21.58
C SER A 146 15.21 -8.81 -22.68
N TRP A 147 16.19 -8.89 -23.59
CA TRP A 147 16.27 -9.87 -24.67
C TRP A 147 16.51 -11.31 -24.17
N THR A 148 17.12 -11.50 -23.00
CA THR A 148 17.53 -12.83 -22.51
C THR A 148 16.48 -13.56 -21.64
N GLY A 149 15.17 -13.35 -21.86
CA GLY A 149 14.10 -14.19 -21.26
C GLY A 149 13.15 -13.50 -20.27
N LEU A 150 13.02 -12.18 -20.36
CA LEU A 150 12.07 -11.40 -19.56
C LEU A 150 10.72 -11.17 -20.26
N GLU A 151 10.69 -11.32 -21.58
CA GLU A 151 9.55 -10.97 -22.45
C GLU A 151 8.28 -11.76 -22.12
N SER A 152 8.38 -13.07 -21.87
CA SER A 152 7.22 -13.91 -21.48
C SER A 152 6.62 -13.48 -20.13
N ARG A 153 7.46 -13.09 -19.17
CA ARG A 153 7.03 -12.60 -17.84
C ARG A 153 6.50 -11.17 -17.89
N PHE A 154 6.92 -10.36 -18.87
CA PHE A 154 6.39 -9.03 -19.09
C PHE A 154 4.98 -9.09 -19.68
N VAL A 155 4.76 -9.90 -20.73
CA VAL A 155 3.46 -9.99 -21.44
C VAL A 155 2.35 -10.59 -20.57
N GLU A 156 2.62 -11.65 -19.81
CA GLU A 156 1.60 -12.32 -18.99
C GLU A 156 1.10 -11.43 -17.83
N VAL A 157 2.01 -10.66 -17.21
CA VAL A 157 1.68 -9.65 -16.17
C VAL A 157 1.04 -8.39 -16.78
N THR A 158 1.19 -8.14 -18.09
CA THR A 158 0.71 -6.89 -18.71
C THR A 158 -0.80 -6.76 -18.78
N ASN A 159 -1.54 -7.85 -18.92
CA ASN A 159 -2.98 -7.79 -19.15
C ASN A 159 -3.78 -7.63 -17.86
N ILE A 160 -3.48 -8.45 -16.84
CA ILE A 160 -4.27 -8.50 -15.59
C ILE A 160 -4.09 -7.20 -14.77
N ASP A 161 -2.85 -6.81 -14.45
CA ASP A 161 -2.57 -5.58 -13.68
C ASP A 161 -3.15 -4.32 -14.36
N ARG A 162 -3.13 -4.28 -15.69
CA ARG A 162 -3.61 -3.12 -16.46
C ARG A 162 -5.13 -3.04 -16.44
N ILE A 163 -5.82 -4.16 -16.63
CA ILE A 163 -7.29 -4.21 -16.60
C ILE A 163 -7.77 -3.79 -15.19
N GLN A 164 -7.18 -4.37 -14.13
CA GLN A 164 -7.52 -4.04 -12.75
C GLN A 164 -7.33 -2.56 -12.42
N ARG A 165 -6.23 -1.93 -12.85
CA ARG A 165 -5.97 -0.50 -12.60
C ARG A 165 -6.90 0.43 -13.37
N LEU A 166 -7.24 0.09 -14.62
CA LEU A 166 -8.18 0.89 -15.40
C LEU A 166 -9.58 0.87 -14.79
N ASP A 167 -9.98 -0.26 -14.23
CA ASP A 167 -11.24 -0.39 -13.50
C ASP A 167 -11.23 0.48 -12.23
N VAL A 168 -10.14 0.44 -11.46
CA VAL A 168 -9.96 1.33 -10.30
C VAL A 168 -10.03 2.80 -10.68
N TRP A 169 -9.44 3.20 -11.80
CA TRP A 169 -9.48 4.59 -12.26
C TRP A 169 -10.87 4.99 -12.74
N ALA A 170 -11.60 4.10 -13.41
CA ALA A 170 -12.97 4.36 -13.85
C ALA A 170 -13.90 4.60 -12.65
N ASP A 171 -13.83 3.73 -11.63
CA ASP A 171 -14.60 3.86 -10.39
C ASP A 171 -14.19 5.12 -9.62
N SER A 172 -12.89 5.44 -9.59
CA SER A 172 -12.35 6.67 -8.98
C SER A 172 -12.89 7.94 -9.65
N ILE A 173 -13.06 7.93 -10.97
CA ILE A 173 -13.69 9.05 -11.70
C ILE A 173 -15.17 9.20 -11.28
N GLY A 174 -15.88 8.08 -11.14
CA GLY A 174 -17.24 8.06 -10.60
C GLY A 174 -17.33 8.68 -9.20
N MET A 175 -16.38 8.31 -8.33
CA MET A 175 -16.25 8.86 -6.99
C MET A 175 -15.94 10.37 -6.99
N TRP A 176 -14.99 10.83 -7.81
CA TRP A 176 -14.62 12.24 -7.91
C TRP A 176 -15.79 13.12 -8.38
N ARG A 177 -16.65 12.62 -9.29
CA ARG A 177 -17.83 13.36 -9.78
C ARG A 177 -18.81 13.74 -8.67
N ASN A 178 -18.85 13.00 -7.57
CA ASN A 178 -19.71 13.30 -6.43
C ASN A 178 -19.09 14.35 -5.47
N PHE A 179 -17.77 14.55 -5.51
CA PHE A 179 -17.05 15.51 -4.67
C PHE A 179 -16.00 16.34 -5.46
N PRO A 180 -16.40 17.02 -6.55
CA PRO A 180 -15.44 17.50 -7.55
C PRO A 180 -14.55 18.65 -7.05
N VAL A 181 -15.02 19.46 -6.10
CA VAL A 181 -14.33 20.68 -5.65
C VAL A 181 -13.37 20.39 -4.50
N THR A 182 -13.86 19.78 -3.42
CA THR A 182 -13.13 19.57 -2.17
C THR A 182 -12.61 18.15 -1.99
N GLY A 183 -13.09 17.20 -2.80
CA GLY A 183 -12.79 15.79 -2.65
C GLY A 183 -13.45 15.15 -1.43
N ILE A 184 -13.08 13.90 -1.19
CA ILE A 184 -13.59 13.04 -0.10
C ILE A 184 -12.83 13.20 1.23
N GLY A 185 -11.76 13.99 1.25
CA GLY A 185 -10.83 14.14 2.37
C GLY A 185 -9.55 13.30 2.21
N LEU A 186 -8.43 13.85 2.70
CA LEU A 186 -7.12 13.18 2.66
C LEU A 186 -7.13 11.90 3.51
N GLY A 187 -6.64 10.80 2.93
CA GLY A 187 -6.60 9.48 3.55
C GLY A 187 -7.94 8.73 3.52
N ALA A 188 -8.97 9.26 2.86
CA ALA A 188 -10.29 8.64 2.83
C ALA A 188 -10.49 7.67 1.65
N PHE A 189 -9.53 7.59 0.71
CA PHE A 189 -9.68 6.82 -0.54
C PHE A 189 -10.17 5.39 -0.31
N GLN A 190 -9.43 4.58 0.46
CA GLN A 190 -9.80 3.19 0.77
C GLN A 190 -11.22 3.05 1.33
N SER A 191 -11.65 4.01 2.16
CA SER A 191 -12.94 3.92 2.86
C SER A 191 -14.12 4.25 1.96
N VAL A 192 -13.97 5.27 1.11
CA VAL A 192 -15.04 5.74 0.24
C VAL A 192 -15.07 4.96 -1.08
N TYR A 193 -13.92 4.55 -1.61
CA TYR A 193 -13.80 3.81 -2.87
C TYR A 193 -14.63 2.53 -2.88
N ARG A 194 -14.75 1.84 -1.73
CA ARG A 194 -15.60 0.64 -1.58
C ARG A 194 -17.06 0.84 -2.00
N LEU A 195 -17.59 2.06 -1.91
CA LEU A 195 -18.96 2.39 -2.33
C LEU A 195 -19.11 2.52 -3.85
N TYR A 196 -17.99 2.73 -4.56
CA TYR A 196 -17.93 2.95 -6.00
C TYR A 196 -17.33 1.76 -6.75
N GLN A 197 -16.69 0.84 -6.03
CA GLN A 197 -16.05 -0.33 -6.60
C GLN A 197 -17.07 -1.18 -7.38
N SER A 198 -16.88 -1.29 -8.69
CA SER A 198 -17.77 -2.00 -9.59
C SER A 198 -17.30 -3.40 -9.94
N LYS A 199 -16.01 -3.69 -9.71
CA LYS A 199 -15.35 -4.95 -10.07
C LYS A 199 -14.46 -5.47 -8.94
N HIS A 200 -14.07 -6.74 -9.03
CA HIS A 200 -13.22 -7.43 -8.07
C HIS A 200 -13.75 -7.33 -6.63
N PRO A 201 -15.01 -7.69 -6.36
CA PRO A 201 -15.70 -7.45 -5.08
C PRO A 201 -15.02 -8.12 -3.87
N LEU A 202 -14.15 -9.09 -4.10
CA LEU A 202 -13.35 -9.78 -3.09
C LEU A 202 -12.02 -9.08 -2.77
N VAL A 203 -11.63 -8.08 -3.56
CA VAL A 203 -10.37 -7.34 -3.37
C VAL A 203 -10.67 -6.00 -2.70
N THR A 204 -9.87 -5.66 -1.69
CA THR A 204 -9.88 -4.33 -1.09
C THR A 204 -8.75 -3.50 -1.68
N PHE A 205 -9.09 -2.42 -2.37
CA PHE A 205 -8.10 -1.46 -2.88
C PHE A 205 -7.86 -0.36 -1.85
N GLU A 206 -6.60 -0.21 -1.42
CA GLU A 206 -6.20 0.83 -0.47
C GLU A 206 -5.88 2.16 -1.16
N HIS A 207 -5.40 2.08 -2.41
CA HIS A 207 -4.92 3.20 -3.20
C HIS A 207 -5.39 3.10 -4.64
N ALA A 208 -5.41 4.23 -5.34
CA ALA A 208 -5.81 4.31 -6.75
C ALA A 208 -4.74 3.76 -7.71
N GLU A 209 -3.58 3.34 -7.21
CA GLU A 209 -2.40 2.96 -8.03
C GLU A 209 -1.98 4.09 -8.99
N ASN A 210 -2.25 5.35 -8.60
CA ASN A 210 -1.94 6.58 -9.31
C ASN A 210 -2.11 7.76 -8.33
N ASP A 211 -0.99 8.36 -7.91
CA ASP A 211 -1.00 9.45 -6.93
C ASP A 211 -1.85 10.65 -7.39
N TYR A 212 -1.94 10.92 -8.70
CA TYR A 212 -2.71 12.04 -9.23
C TYR A 212 -4.22 11.79 -9.20
N VAL A 213 -4.65 10.57 -9.55
CA VAL A 213 -6.07 10.17 -9.46
C VAL A 213 -6.50 10.20 -8.00
N GLU A 214 -5.70 9.62 -7.10
CA GLU A 214 -6.01 9.59 -5.68
C GLU A 214 -6.03 11.00 -5.07
N LEU A 215 -5.02 11.84 -5.36
CA LEU A 215 -4.97 13.22 -4.92
C LEU A 215 -6.21 14.01 -5.37
N THR A 216 -6.64 13.81 -6.61
CA THR A 216 -7.82 14.47 -7.18
C THR A 216 -9.10 13.99 -6.50
N CYS A 217 -9.21 12.70 -6.20
CA CYS A 217 -10.35 12.18 -5.44
C CYS A 217 -10.39 12.73 -4.02
N GLU A 218 -9.26 12.73 -3.32
CA GLU A 218 -9.19 13.11 -1.90
C GLU A 218 -9.30 14.62 -1.66
N THR A 219 -8.76 15.44 -2.55
CA THR A 219 -8.69 16.90 -2.36
C THR A 219 -9.54 17.70 -3.33
N GLY A 220 -10.19 17.01 -4.28
CA GLY A 220 -10.92 17.62 -5.37
C GLY A 220 -10.03 18.44 -6.30
N ALA A 221 -10.67 19.18 -7.20
CA ALA A 221 -9.97 20.06 -8.14
C ALA A 221 -9.17 21.15 -7.41
N LEU A 222 -9.62 21.62 -6.24
CA LEU A 222 -8.96 22.69 -5.51
C LEU A 222 -7.56 22.26 -5.02
N GLY A 223 -7.47 21.13 -4.32
CA GLY A 223 -6.19 20.64 -3.81
C GLY A 223 -5.29 20.10 -4.91
N ALA A 224 -5.85 19.41 -5.90
CA ALA A 224 -5.09 18.95 -7.07
C ALA A 224 -4.47 20.14 -7.84
N ALA A 225 -5.22 21.23 -8.05
CA ALA A 225 -4.72 22.44 -8.67
C ALA A 225 -3.63 23.12 -7.83
N ALA A 226 -3.78 23.17 -6.50
CA ALA A 226 -2.76 23.73 -5.61
C ALA A 226 -1.43 22.96 -5.72
N VAL A 227 -1.48 21.62 -5.71
CA VAL A 227 -0.28 20.78 -5.88
C VAL A 227 0.31 20.94 -7.28
N ALA A 228 -0.52 20.98 -8.33
CA ALA A 228 -0.05 21.21 -9.70
C ALA A 228 0.68 22.56 -9.83
N VAL A 229 0.13 23.63 -9.23
CA VAL A 229 0.77 24.95 -9.18
C VAL A 229 2.10 24.89 -8.44
N LEU A 230 2.19 24.18 -7.30
CA LEU A 230 3.43 24.02 -6.56
C LEU A 230 4.51 23.29 -7.38
N ILE A 231 4.14 22.22 -8.10
CA ILE A 231 5.05 21.49 -8.98
C ILE A 231 5.57 22.43 -10.10
N VAL A 232 4.66 23.15 -10.76
CA VAL A 232 5.02 24.09 -11.84
C VAL A 232 5.92 25.21 -11.31
N LEU A 233 5.59 25.81 -10.17
CA LEU A 233 6.38 26.87 -9.55
C LEU A 233 7.76 26.37 -9.13
N PHE A 234 7.86 25.17 -8.54
CA PHE A 234 9.13 24.56 -8.17
C PHE A 234 10.04 24.46 -9.40
N PHE A 235 9.58 23.86 -10.49
CA PHE A 235 10.38 23.73 -11.71
C PHE A 235 10.67 25.08 -12.37
N TYR A 236 9.69 25.99 -12.44
CA TYR A 236 9.90 27.33 -13.00
C TYR A 236 11.01 28.09 -12.26
N VAL A 237 10.91 28.17 -10.93
CA VAL A 237 11.85 28.92 -10.08
C VAL A 237 13.23 28.26 -10.09
N THR A 238 13.30 26.94 -9.95
CA THR A 238 14.58 26.21 -9.93
C THR A 238 15.29 26.26 -11.28
N ILE A 239 14.59 26.03 -12.40
CA ILE A 239 15.19 26.09 -13.75
C ILE A 239 15.63 27.53 -14.07
N LYS A 240 14.78 28.54 -13.78
CA LYS A 240 15.12 29.95 -13.99
C LYS A 240 16.38 30.34 -13.23
N LYS A 241 16.47 29.98 -11.94
CA LYS A 241 17.66 30.25 -11.13
C LYS A 241 18.87 29.47 -11.61
N TRP A 242 18.71 28.18 -11.90
CA TRP A 242 19.76 27.29 -12.39
C TRP A 242 20.45 27.85 -13.65
N ARG A 243 19.67 28.43 -14.58
CA ARG A 243 20.20 29.08 -15.79
C ARG A 243 21.13 30.26 -15.51
N THR A 244 21.00 30.93 -14.36
CA THR A 244 21.88 32.06 -13.98
C THR A 244 23.04 31.65 -13.08
N ARG A 245 23.15 30.38 -12.66
CA ARG A 245 24.26 29.91 -11.79
C ARG A 245 25.46 29.46 -12.62
N HIS A 246 26.66 29.79 -12.15
CA HIS A 246 27.91 29.48 -12.85
C HIS A 246 28.76 28.40 -12.18
N GLY A 247 28.68 28.24 -10.86
CA GLY A 247 29.44 27.24 -10.10
C GLY A 247 29.14 25.80 -10.52
N GLY A 248 30.18 24.99 -10.73
CA GLY A 248 30.07 23.61 -11.22
C GLY A 248 29.23 22.73 -10.30
N PHE A 249 29.51 22.77 -9.00
CA PHE A 249 28.78 22.02 -7.97
C PHE A 249 27.27 22.30 -8.06
N VAL A 250 26.90 23.58 -7.90
CA VAL A 250 25.50 24.04 -7.91
C VAL A 250 24.76 23.63 -9.19
N LYS A 251 25.40 23.78 -10.36
CA LYS A 251 24.76 23.40 -11.63
C LYS A 251 24.49 21.91 -11.71
N CYS A 252 25.46 21.07 -11.36
CA CYS A 252 25.35 19.63 -11.59
C CYS A 252 24.50 18.93 -10.53
N THR A 253 24.61 19.31 -9.25
CA THR A 253 23.79 18.71 -8.18
C THR A 253 22.33 19.15 -8.27
N ALA A 254 22.05 20.42 -8.59
CA ALA A 254 20.68 20.88 -8.81
C ALA A 254 20.06 20.25 -10.06
N LEU A 255 20.84 19.99 -11.12
CA LEU A 255 20.37 19.23 -12.27
C LEU A 255 19.95 17.81 -11.88
N GLY A 256 20.78 17.13 -11.08
CA GLY A 256 20.46 15.81 -10.54
C GLY A 256 19.18 15.83 -9.72
N GLY A 257 19.06 16.75 -8.75
CA GLY A 257 17.89 16.84 -7.89
C GLY A 257 16.59 17.24 -8.62
N MET A 258 16.62 18.17 -9.58
CA MET A 258 15.47 18.44 -10.45
C MET A 258 15.06 17.19 -11.25
N THR A 259 16.04 16.43 -11.74
CA THR A 259 15.79 15.21 -12.51
C THR A 259 15.18 14.10 -11.65
N SER A 260 15.66 13.92 -10.42
CA SER A 260 15.05 13.00 -9.45
C SER A 260 13.57 13.33 -9.22
N CYS A 261 13.22 14.62 -9.12
CA CYS A 261 11.82 15.04 -8.97
C CYS A 261 10.97 14.69 -10.20
N VAL A 262 11.53 14.82 -11.41
CA VAL A 262 10.85 14.41 -12.66
C VAL A 262 10.63 12.90 -12.70
N ALA A 263 11.62 12.11 -12.29
CA ALA A 263 11.53 10.65 -12.29
C ALA A 263 10.32 10.18 -11.47
N LEU A 264 10.24 10.62 -10.21
CA LEU A 264 9.14 10.21 -9.33
C LEU A 264 7.79 10.78 -9.77
N ALA A 265 7.75 12.03 -10.26
CA ALA A 265 6.51 12.63 -10.79
C ALA A 265 5.94 11.80 -11.97
N VAL A 266 6.80 11.30 -12.86
CA VAL A 266 6.34 10.43 -13.96
C VAL A 266 5.89 9.06 -13.44
N HIS A 267 6.64 8.44 -12.52
CA HIS A 267 6.25 7.15 -11.94
C HIS A 267 4.89 7.22 -11.24
N SER A 268 4.61 8.34 -10.57
CA SER A 268 3.35 8.65 -9.87
C SER A 268 2.09 8.61 -10.77
N LEU A 269 2.23 8.58 -12.10
CA LEU A 269 1.12 8.35 -13.06
C LEU A 269 0.61 6.90 -13.05
N THR A 270 1.37 5.97 -12.49
CA THR A 270 1.11 4.53 -12.57
C THR A 270 1.32 3.82 -11.24
N ASP A 271 1.56 4.59 -10.18
CA ASP A 271 1.82 4.07 -8.84
C ASP A 271 1.54 5.15 -7.78
N PHE A 272 1.55 4.76 -6.51
CA PHE A 272 1.23 5.61 -5.37
C PHE A 272 2.46 5.89 -4.47
N ASN A 273 3.59 6.16 -5.12
CA ASN A 273 4.88 6.36 -4.45
C ASN A 273 4.86 7.46 -3.39
N MET A 274 4.06 8.52 -3.59
CA MET A 274 3.97 9.64 -2.66
C MET A 274 3.25 9.30 -1.35
N ARG A 275 2.52 8.17 -1.31
CA ARG A 275 1.92 7.64 -0.08
C ARG A 275 2.89 6.82 0.75
N ILE A 276 4.03 6.43 0.16
CA ILE A 276 5.08 5.69 0.86
C ILE A 276 6.02 6.68 1.55
N PRO A 277 6.05 6.73 2.91
CA PRO A 277 6.78 7.77 3.63
C PRO A 277 8.25 7.85 3.25
N ALA A 278 8.91 6.71 3.03
CA ALA A 278 10.33 6.68 2.63
C ALA A 278 10.57 7.43 1.31
N ASN A 279 9.69 7.27 0.32
CA ASN A 279 9.81 7.91 -0.99
C ASN A 279 9.43 9.39 -0.90
N ALA A 280 8.30 9.71 -0.26
CA ALA A 280 7.83 11.07 -0.07
C ALA A 280 8.83 11.95 0.71
N MET A 281 9.40 11.43 1.79
CA MET A 281 10.42 12.13 2.58
C MET A 281 11.71 12.33 1.77
N THR A 282 12.15 11.31 1.04
CA THR A 282 13.36 11.40 0.21
C THR A 282 13.20 12.42 -0.92
N LEU A 283 12.06 12.42 -1.61
CA LEU A 283 11.72 13.45 -2.58
C LEU A 283 11.76 14.83 -1.94
N THR A 284 11.13 14.99 -0.78
CA THR A 284 11.07 16.29 -0.07
C THR A 284 12.47 16.80 0.26
N VAL A 285 13.35 15.94 0.77
CA VAL A 285 14.75 16.28 1.05
C VAL A 285 15.49 16.66 -0.22
N ILE A 286 15.33 15.90 -1.31
CA ILE A 286 15.99 16.19 -2.60
C ILE A 286 15.49 17.52 -3.17
N ALA A 287 14.18 17.79 -3.15
CA ALA A 287 13.59 19.03 -3.63
C ALA A 287 14.08 20.23 -2.81
N ALA A 288 14.08 20.12 -1.48
CA ALA A 288 14.58 21.15 -0.57
C ALA A 288 16.08 21.39 -0.75
N ALA A 289 16.89 20.33 -0.86
CA ALA A 289 18.34 20.44 -1.11
C ALA A 289 18.63 21.07 -2.46
N THR A 290 17.85 20.74 -3.50
CA THR A 290 17.94 21.35 -4.84
C THR A 290 17.69 22.86 -4.77
N TYR A 291 16.61 23.26 -4.11
CA TYR A 291 16.30 24.67 -3.89
C TYR A 291 17.41 25.36 -3.08
N ALA A 292 17.80 24.82 -1.93
CA ALA A 292 18.85 25.39 -1.10
C ALA A 292 20.19 25.52 -1.86
N THR A 293 20.56 24.54 -2.68
CA THR A 293 21.77 24.58 -3.51
C THR A 293 21.73 25.74 -4.51
N LEU A 294 20.56 25.99 -5.14
CA LEU A 294 20.41 27.03 -6.14
C LEU A 294 20.40 28.45 -5.55
N PHE A 295 19.82 28.61 -4.36
CA PHE A 295 19.55 29.92 -3.77
C PHE A 295 20.52 30.31 -2.66
N ASN A 296 21.12 29.35 -1.94
CA ASN A 296 21.89 29.63 -0.72
C ASN A 296 23.39 29.33 -0.86
N VAL A 297 23.81 28.45 -1.78
CA VAL A 297 25.24 28.16 -1.99
C VAL A 297 25.87 29.29 -2.82
N PRO A 298 26.97 29.92 -2.37
CA PRO A 298 27.68 30.97 -3.12
C PRO A 298 28.20 30.52 -4.49
N GLY A 299 28.47 31.46 -5.39
CA GLY A 299 28.92 31.18 -6.77
C GLY A 299 30.33 30.60 -6.91
N ARG A 300 31.20 30.80 -5.89
CA ARG A 300 32.56 30.29 -5.79
C ARG A 300 32.70 29.57 -4.45
N ILE A 301 33.19 28.34 -4.48
CA ILE A 301 33.85 27.72 -3.33
C ILE A 301 35.33 27.94 -3.64
N GLY A 302 36.04 28.74 -2.84
CA GLY A 302 37.47 28.98 -3.02
C GLY A 302 38.27 27.68 -2.97
N ALA A 303 39.49 27.69 -3.52
CA ALA A 303 40.40 26.54 -3.55
C ALA A 303 40.76 26.00 -2.14
N GLU A 304 40.45 26.74 -1.08
CA GLU A 304 40.72 26.39 0.32
C GLU A 304 39.48 26.01 1.13
N GLY A 305 38.31 25.87 0.51
CA GLY A 305 37.12 25.36 1.21
C GLY A 305 36.48 26.32 2.21
N GLU A 306 36.98 27.55 2.36
CA GLU A 306 36.27 28.59 3.09
C GLU A 306 35.28 29.33 2.16
N PRO A 307 33.99 29.43 2.54
CA PRO A 307 33.02 30.19 1.78
C PRO A 307 33.32 31.69 1.92
N ASP A 308 33.50 32.39 0.79
CA ASP A 308 33.58 33.86 0.73
C ASP A 308 32.47 34.46 1.59
N ALA A 309 32.87 35.23 2.60
CA ALA A 309 32.01 35.90 3.56
C ALA A 309 31.28 37.11 2.94
N GLU A 310 30.60 36.93 1.81
CA GLU A 310 29.46 37.76 1.45
C GLU A 310 28.19 37.01 1.82
N ALA A 311 27.94 36.95 3.14
CA ALA A 311 26.64 36.55 3.65
C ALA A 311 25.61 37.54 3.09
N ALA A 312 24.77 37.07 2.16
CA ALA A 312 23.54 37.75 1.78
C ALA A 312 22.85 38.31 3.05
N PRO A 313 22.37 39.57 3.06
CA PRO A 313 21.89 40.21 4.27
C PRO A 313 20.88 39.29 4.95
N ARG A 314 21.28 38.75 6.11
CA ARG A 314 20.53 37.75 6.86
C ARG A 314 19.32 38.47 7.44
N GLY A 315 18.25 38.58 6.67
CA GLY A 315 17.02 39.24 7.09
C GLY A 315 16.48 38.60 8.36
N LYS A 316 16.07 39.43 9.34
CA LYS A 316 15.51 38.98 10.63
C LYS A 316 14.42 37.89 10.45
N GLY A 317 13.65 37.94 9.35
CA GLY A 317 12.65 36.93 8.98
C GLY A 317 13.17 35.49 8.85
N ARG A 318 14.42 35.27 8.43
CA ARG A 318 15.01 33.92 8.33
C ARG A 318 15.24 33.31 9.71
N ASN A 319 15.68 34.12 10.68
CA ASN A 319 15.90 33.65 12.04
C ASN A 319 14.56 33.33 12.70
N TYR A 320 13.52 34.16 12.49
CA TYR A 320 12.17 33.82 12.95
C TYR A 320 11.62 32.55 12.30
N MET A 321 11.84 32.31 11.01
CA MET A 321 11.44 31.05 10.35
C MET A 321 12.21 29.83 10.88
N LEU A 322 13.51 29.94 11.10
CA LEU A 322 14.32 28.84 11.65
C LEU A 322 13.97 28.56 13.10
N SER A 323 13.73 29.59 13.92
CA SER A 323 13.25 29.45 15.29
C SER A 323 11.83 28.87 15.32
N ALA A 324 10.94 29.32 14.43
CA ALA A 324 9.60 28.74 14.29
C ALA A 324 9.70 27.27 13.86
N ALA A 325 10.54 26.91 12.88
CA ALA A 325 10.76 25.52 12.49
C ALA A 325 11.37 24.68 13.63
N ALA A 326 12.33 25.22 14.38
CA ALA A 326 12.97 24.54 15.52
C ALA A 326 12.01 24.31 16.69
N VAL A 327 10.88 25.03 16.77
CA VAL A 327 9.83 24.81 17.77
C VAL A 327 8.69 23.98 17.20
N LEU A 328 8.20 24.33 16.00
CA LEU A 328 7.04 23.71 15.36
C LEU A 328 7.35 22.28 14.89
N ILE A 329 8.56 21.98 14.41
CA ILE A 329 8.90 20.61 13.98
C ILE A 329 8.96 19.67 15.19
N PRO A 330 9.70 19.96 16.29
CA PRO A 330 9.65 19.12 17.49
C PRO A 330 8.26 19.08 18.13
N ALA A 331 7.51 20.18 18.15
CA ALA A 331 6.14 20.19 18.67
C ALA A 331 5.22 19.31 17.80
N PHE A 332 5.32 19.39 16.48
CA PHE A 332 4.58 18.54 15.55
C PHE A 332 4.97 17.06 15.71
N LEU A 333 6.27 16.76 15.81
CA LEU A 333 6.80 15.41 16.02
C LEU A 333 6.40 14.84 17.40
N ALA A 334 6.39 15.66 18.45
CA ALA A 334 5.95 15.26 19.78
C ALA A 334 4.42 15.06 19.83
N PHE A 335 3.65 15.82 19.05
CA PHE A 335 2.20 15.75 19.08
C PHE A 335 1.60 14.64 18.22
N PHE A 336 2.17 14.37 17.03
CA PHE A 336 1.60 13.41 16.07
C PHE A 336 2.30 12.03 16.07
N PRO A 337 3.57 11.90 15.67
CA PRO A 337 4.20 10.59 15.57
C PRO A 337 4.49 9.95 16.93
N VAL A 338 4.84 10.70 17.98
CA VAL A 338 5.11 10.08 19.30
C VAL A 338 3.87 9.41 19.89
N LYS A 339 2.70 10.06 19.86
CA LYS A 339 1.44 9.44 20.32
C LYS A 339 1.10 8.19 19.53
N GLY A 340 1.24 8.25 18.20
CA GLY A 340 1.07 7.11 17.32
C GLY A 340 2.02 5.96 17.69
N LEU A 341 3.32 6.24 17.82
CA LEU A 341 4.34 5.23 18.17
C LEU A 341 4.10 4.60 19.54
N VAL A 342 3.71 5.39 20.54
CA VAL A 342 3.37 4.86 21.87
C VAL A 342 2.12 3.99 21.80
N SER A 343 1.11 4.40 21.02
CA SER A 343 -0.11 3.59 20.82
C SER A 343 0.20 2.27 20.10
N GLU A 344 1.04 2.31 19.05
CA GLU A 344 1.53 1.14 18.33
C GLU A 344 2.36 0.21 19.23
N TYR A 345 3.13 0.77 20.18
CA TYR A 345 3.83 -0.03 21.18
C TYR A 345 2.84 -0.81 22.07
N TYR A 346 1.80 -0.16 22.58
CA TYR A 346 0.76 -0.84 23.37
C TYR A 346 -0.02 -1.87 22.56
N TRP A 347 -0.37 -1.56 21.31
CA TRP A 347 -1.03 -2.50 20.39
C TRP A 347 -0.15 -3.74 20.12
N PHE A 348 1.12 -3.54 19.78
CA PHE A 348 2.05 -4.64 19.51
C PHE A 348 2.32 -5.50 20.75
N THR A 349 2.45 -4.87 21.91
CA THR A 349 2.66 -5.59 23.17
C THR A 349 1.41 -6.33 23.64
N ALA A 350 0.21 -5.85 23.30
CA ALA A 350 -1.04 -6.60 23.53
C ALA A 350 -1.03 -7.92 22.75
N TYR A 351 -0.77 -7.87 21.44
CA TYR A 351 -0.69 -9.08 20.61
C TYR A 351 0.43 -10.02 21.05
N SER A 352 1.60 -9.47 21.40
CA SER A 352 2.72 -10.27 21.89
C SER A 352 2.43 -11.02 23.19
N ALA A 353 1.44 -10.59 23.99
CA ALA A 353 1.07 -11.27 25.23
C ALA A 353 0.26 -12.55 24.98
N ILE A 354 -0.61 -12.51 23.97
CA ILE A 354 -1.51 -13.62 23.61
C ILE A 354 -0.97 -14.50 22.47
N ASP A 355 0.15 -14.12 21.86
CA ASP A 355 0.82 -14.83 20.76
C ASP A 355 1.31 -16.24 21.17
N ASP A 356 0.98 -17.24 20.36
CA ASP A 356 1.48 -18.61 20.47
C ASP A 356 2.73 -18.80 19.61
N ARG A 357 3.87 -18.53 20.25
CA ARG A 357 5.22 -18.63 19.67
C ARG A 357 5.65 -20.05 19.31
N THR A 358 4.83 -21.06 19.58
CA THR A 358 5.10 -22.44 19.16
C THR A 358 4.68 -22.69 17.72
N THR A 359 3.89 -21.79 17.14
CA THR A 359 3.45 -21.85 15.75
C THR A 359 4.23 -20.85 14.89
N ASP A 360 4.46 -21.19 13.62
CA ASP A 360 5.03 -20.26 12.63
C ASP A 360 4.00 -19.21 12.16
N TYR A 361 2.75 -19.34 12.60
CA TYR A 361 1.63 -18.44 12.30
C TYR A 361 1.41 -17.50 13.49
N ALA A 362 0.87 -16.30 13.25
CA ALA A 362 0.53 -15.35 14.32
C ALA A 362 -0.75 -15.79 15.05
N ASP A 363 -0.77 -17.03 15.53
CA ASP A 363 -1.90 -17.64 16.21
C ASP A 363 -1.91 -17.21 17.67
N SER A 364 -3.10 -17.02 18.24
CA SER A 364 -3.24 -16.70 19.66
C SER A 364 -3.38 -17.97 20.50
N LYS A 365 -2.76 -18.02 21.67
CA LYS A 365 -2.91 -19.11 22.65
C LYS A 365 -4.39 -19.38 22.93
N PRO A 366 -4.87 -20.63 23.02
CA PRO A 366 -6.25 -20.89 23.39
C PRO A 366 -6.64 -20.23 24.73
N ILE A 367 -7.87 -19.70 24.83
CA ILE A 367 -8.37 -19.11 26.07
C ILE A 367 -8.65 -20.24 27.09
N SER A 368 -8.00 -20.16 28.24
CA SER A 368 -8.14 -21.05 29.39
C SER A 368 -8.07 -20.24 30.70
N ILE A 369 -8.23 -20.91 31.84
CA ILE A 369 -8.12 -20.25 33.16
C ILE A 369 -6.72 -19.64 33.33
N GLU A 370 -5.69 -20.32 32.83
CA GLU A 370 -4.29 -19.89 32.90
C GLU A 370 -3.97 -18.72 31.96
N THR A 371 -4.58 -18.68 30.78
CA THR A 371 -4.29 -17.65 29.76
C THR A 371 -5.24 -16.46 29.81
N ALA A 372 -6.42 -16.57 30.45
CA ALA A 372 -7.38 -15.47 30.56
C ALA A 372 -6.79 -14.16 31.15
N PRO A 373 -5.88 -14.17 32.13
CA PRO A 373 -5.20 -12.97 32.60
C PRO A 373 -4.38 -12.26 31.50
N ASP A 374 -3.67 -13.00 30.65
CA ASP A 374 -2.90 -12.43 29.52
C ASP A 374 -3.82 -11.71 28.53
N TYR A 375 -5.01 -12.28 28.28
CA TYR A 375 -6.02 -11.68 27.42
C TYR A 375 -6.62 -10.40 28.02
N LEU A 376 -6.88 -10.36 29.33
CA LEU A 376 -7.34 -9.15 30.01
C LEU A 376 -6.28 -8.05 30.00
N GLU A 377 -5.01 -8.41 30.19
CA GLU A 377 -3.90 -7.47 30.07
C GLU A 377 -3.79 -6.93 28.65
N ALA A 378 -3.87 -7.80 27.63
CA ALA A 378 -3.87 -7.41 26.24
C ALA A 378 -5.02 -6.43 25.91
N ALA A 379 -6.23 -6.71 26.39
CA ALA A 379 -7.38 -5.80 26.22
C ALA A 379 -7.14 -4.45 26.91
N GLY A 380 -6.59 -4.42 28.13
CA GLY A 380 -6.25 -3.18 28.83
C GLY A 380 -5.16 -2.35 28.13
N ARG A 381 -4.17 -3.03 27.51
CA ARG A 381 -3.17 -2.37 26.66
C ARG A 381 -3.82 -1.75 25.41
N LEU A 382 -4.79 -2.42 24.79
CA LEU A 382 -5.54 -1.87 23.65
C LEU A 382 -6.46 -0.71 24.07
N GLU A 383 -7.08 -0.75 25.24
CA GLU A 383 -7.80 0.41 25.81
C GLU A 383 -6.84 1.59 26.02
N THR A 384 -5.62 1.33 26.50
CA THR A 384 -4.58 2.36 26.65
C THR A 384 -4.15 2.94 25.29
N ALA A 385 -3.93 2.09 24.29
CA ALA A 385 -3.63 2.53 22.92
C ALA A 385 -4.77 3.42 22.35
N SER A 386 -6.02 3.00 22.57
CA SER A 386 -7.23 3.73 22.17
C SER A 386 -7.35 5.08 22.89
N TYR A 387 -7.00 5.15 24.17
CA TYR A 387 -6.99 6.39 24.95
C TYR A 387 -5.98 7.40 24.41
N ILE A 388 -4.79 6.94 24.02
CA ILE A 388 -3.72 7.78 23.48
C ILE A 388 -4.04 8.23 22.05
N SER A 389 -4.56 7.32 21.22
CA SER A 389 -4.90 7.55 19.80
C SER A 389 -6.38 7.30 19.54
N LYS A 390 -7.22 8.23 20.01
CA LYS A 390 -8.69 8.11 19.99
C LYS A 390 -9.31 7.92 18.61
N ASN A 391 -8.61 8.26 17.54
CA ASN A 391 -9.13 8.24 16.17
C ASN A 391 -8.77 6.96 15.40
N ARG A 392 -8.19 5.95 16.06
CA ARG A 392 -7.79 4.67 15.44
C ARG A 392 -8.81 3.58 15.76
N ALA A 393 -9.75 3.35 14.84
CA ALA A 393 -10.83 2.36 15.02
C ALA A 393 -10.31 0.93 15.29
N VAL A 394 -9.14 0.57 14.75
CA VAL A 394 -8.54 -0.76 14.88
C VAL A 394 -8.28 -1.16 16.34
N TYR A 395 -7.82 -0.23 17.18
CA TYR A 395 -7.53 -0.51 18.59
C TYR A 395 -8.80 -0.87 19.36
N TYR A 396 -9.89 -0.16 19.10
CA TYR A 396 -11.19 -0.46 19.67
C TYR A 396 -11.74 -1.79 19.15
N LYS A 397 -11.67 -2.05 17.83
CA LYS A 397 -12.13 -3.32 17.25
C LYS A 397 -11.37 -4.51 17.84
N ASP A 398 -10.06 -4.39 18.02
CA ASP A 398 -9.24 -5.50 18.53
C ASP A 398 -9.52 -5.74 20.02
N ALA A 399 -9.68 -4.66 20.81
CA ALA A 399 -10.12 -4.76 22.21
C ALA A 399 -11.50 -5.44 22.30
N ALA A 400 -12.44 -5.05 21.43
CA ALA A 400 -13.76 -5.64 21.37
C ALA A 400 -13.71 -7.14 21.04
N GLY A 401 -12.84 -7.54 20.10
CA GLY A 401 -12.64 -8.95 19.75
C GLY A 401 -12.16 -9.79 20.93
N ILE A 402 -11.20 -9.28 21.71
CA ILE A 402 -10.73 -9.96 22.93
C ILE A 402 -11.83 -10.05 23.98
N TYR A 403 -12.54 -8.95 24.25
CA TYR A 403 -13.63 -8.95 25.23
C TYR A 403 -14.77 -9.90 24.84
N ALA A 404 -15.16 -9.93 23.57
CA ALA A 404 -16.17 -10.86 23.08
C ALA A 404 -15.73 -12.32 23.19
N ALA A 405 -14.45 -12.62 22.89
CA ALA A 405 -13.90 -13.96 23.02
C ALA A 405 -13.86 -14.43 24.49
N LEU A 406 -13.42 -13.57 25.40
CA LEU A 406 -13.43 -13.84 26.84
C LEU A 406 -14.86 -14.05 27.37
N ALA A 407 -15.83 -13.25 26.93
CA ALA A 407 -17.22 -13.37 27.34
C ALA A 407 -17.81 -14.73 26.89
N ARG A 408 -17.64 -15.11 25.62
CA ARG A 408 -18.09 -16.41 25.09
C ARG A 408 -17.46 -17.59 25.82
N TRP A 409 -16.16 -17.52 26.08
CA TRP A 409 -15.46 -18.55 26.84
C TRP A 409 -16.01 -18.66 28.27
N ASN A 410 -16.21 -17.53 28.95
CA ASN A 410 -16.73 -17.50 30.32
C ASN A 410 -18.14 -18.10 30.42
N GLU A 411 -19.02 -17.82 29.46
CA GLU A 411 -20.35 -18.43 29.39
C GLU A 411 -20.27 -19.94 29.13
N ALA A 412 -19.42 -20.38 28.19
CA ALA A 412 -19.23 -21.79 27.90
C ALA A 412 -18.75 -22.58 29.13
N VAL A 413 -17.79 -22.04 29.88
CA VAL A 413 -17.31 -22.61 31.16
C VAL A 413 -18.43 -22.63 32.20
N SER A 414 -19.22 -21.55 32.29
CA SER A 414 -20.34 -21.46 33.24
C SER A 414 -21.44 -22.49 32.96
N HIS A 415 -21.77 -22.72 31.69
CA HIS A 415 -22.71 -23.74 31.26
C HIS A 415 -22.18 -25.16 31.48
N ALA A 416 -20.89 -25.40 31.24
CA ALA A 416 -20.26 -26.70 31.49
C ALA A 416 -20.17 -27.04 32.99
N GLY A 417 -19.86 -26.06 33.85
CA GLY A 417 -19.81 -26.23 35.31
C GLY A 417 -21.18 -26.47 35.96
N GLY A 418 -22.24 -25.88 35.40
CA GLY A 418 -23.62 -26.08 35.86
C GLY A 418 -24.12 -27.53 35.74
N ALA A 419 -23.53 -28.34 34.87
CA ALA A 419 -23.85 -29.76 34.73
C ALA A 419 -23.23 -30.66 35.83
N GLN A 420 -22.27 -30.15 36.63
CA GLN A 420 -21.58 -30.88 37.70
C GLN A 420 -21.82 -30.33 39.11
N GLY A 421 -22.79 -29.43 39.30
CA GLY A 421 -23.21 -28.99 40.64
C GLY A 421 -22.24 -28.03 41.36
N SER A 422 -21.26 -27.44 40.66
CA SER A 422 -20.45 -26.33 41.16
C SER A 422 -20.72 -25.05 40.35
N THR A 423 -20.80 -23.92 41.05
CA THR A 423 -21.13 -22.61 40.47
C THR A 423 -20.04 -22.16 39.50
N GLY A 424 -20.25 -22.36 38.19
CA GLY A 424 -19.26 -22.07 37.14
C GLY A 424 -18.75 -20.62 37.10
N ALA A 425 -19.56 -19.65 37.55
CA ALA A 425 -19.13 -18.25 37.66
C ALA A 425 -18.07 -18.01 38.76
N ALA A 426 -17.99 -18.87 39.77
CA ALA A 426 -16.99 -18.75 40.84
C ALA A 426 -15.59 -19.23 40.41
N ALA A 427 -15.48 -19.99 39.31
CA ALA A 427 -14.23 -20.60 38.87
C ALA A 427 -13.31 -19.65 38.07
N THR A 428 -13.89 -18.68 37.35
CA THR A 428 -13.14 -17.72 36.52
C THR A 428 -13.00 -16.35 37.18
N GLY A 429 -13.93 -15.97 38.06
CA GLY A 429 -13.97 -14.64 38.67
C GLY A 429 -14.33 -13.51 37.69
N LEU A 430 -14.80 -13.84 36.48
CA LEU A 430 -15.14 -12.87 35.44
C LEU A 430 -16.64 -12.72 35.29
N ASP A 431 -17.09 -11.49 35.06
CA ASP A 431 -18.46 -11.16 34.71
C ASP A 431 -18.63 -11.11 33.18
N ALA A 432 -19.33 -12.09 32.61
CA ALA A 432 -19.60 -12.16 31.18
C ALA A 432 -20.37 -10.93 30.66
N GLY A 433 -21.31 -10.41 31.46
CA GLY A 433 -22.10 -9.23 31.10
C GLY A 433 -21.25 -7.96 31.04
N ALA A 434 -20.31 -7.81 31.98
CA ALA A 434 -19.36 -6.69 31.95
C ALA A 434 -18.39 -6.78 30.77
N LEU A 435 -17.86 -7.97 30.47
CA LEU A 435 -16.99 -8.20 29.31
C LEU A 435 -17.74 -7.90 28.00
N TYR A 436 -18.99 -8.35 27.90
CA TYR A 436 -19.87 -8.04 26.79
C TYR A 436 -20.08 -6.54 26.61
N ALA A 437 -20.43 -5.82 27.68
CA ALA A 437 -20.66 -4.38 27.63
C ALA A 437 -19.42 -3.63 27.12
N LYS A 438 -18.21 -4.08 27.53
CA LYS A 438 -16.96 -3.56 26.99
C LYS A 438 -16.75 -3.89 25.52
N ALA A 439 -17.10 -5.10 25.08
CA ALA A 439 -17.01 -5.49 23.67
C ALA A 439 -17.91 -4.60 22.79
N VAL A 440 -19.17 -4.42 23.17
CA VAL A 440 -20.12 -3.56 22.45
C VAL A 440 -19.64 -2.10 22.43
N TYR A 441 -19.27 -1.54 23.59
CA TYR A 441 -18.79 -0.16 23.68
C TYR A 441 -17.62 0.12 22.73
N ASN A 442 -16.61 -0.75 22.75
CA ASN A 442 -15.44 -0.58 21.89
C ASN A 442 -15.82 -0.74 20.40
N LEU A 443 -16.68 -1.69 20.07
CA LEU A 443 -17.06 -1.92 18.68
C LEU A 443 -17.97 -0.82 18.13
N GLU A 444 -18.87 -0.27 18.94
CA GLU A 444 -19.64 0.94 18.61
C GLU A 444 -18.71 2.14 18.37
N LYS A 445 -17.65 2.29 19.16
CA LYS A 445 -16.62 3.31 18.92
C LYS A 445 -15.87 3.08 17.60
N ALA A 446 -15.55 1.83 17.27
CA ALA A 446 -14.94 1.50 15.98
C ALA A 446 -15.88 1.86 14.81
N VAL A 447 -17.19 1.58 14.94
CA VAL A 447 -18.22 1.96 13.97
C VAL A 447 -18.37 3.48 13.88
N GLU A 448 -18.36 4.21 14.99
CA GLU A 448 -18.42 5.68 15.00
C GLU A 448 -17.25 6.30 14.23
N LEU A 449 -16.05 5.73 14.38
CA LEU A 449 -14.84 6.18 13.70
C LEU A 449 -14.76 5.75 12.24
N THR A 450 -15.36 4.62 11.87
CA THR A 450 -15.36 4.12 10.49
C THR A 450 -16.71 3.48 10.15
N PRO A 451 -17.77 4.30 9.96
CA PRO A 451 -19.14 3.82 9.79
C PRO A 451 -19.35 3.06 8.47
N VAL A 452 -18.48 3.30 7.50
CA VAL A 452 -18.52 2.63 6.19
C VAL A 452 -17.75 1.31 6.18
N ASN A 453 -17.22 0.83 7.31
CA ASN A 453 -16.56 -0.46 7.38
C ASN A 453 -17.57 -1.59 7.64
N PRO A 454 -17.87 -2.44 6.66
CA PRO A 454 -18.87 -3.50 6.83
C PRO A 454 -18.48 -4.52 7.90
N TRP A 455 -17.17 -4.79 8.05
CA TRP A 455 -16.68 -5.80 9.00
C TRP A 455 -16.94 -5.43 10.46
N TYR A 456 -16.92 -4.14 10.79
CA TYR A 456 -17.24 -3.67 12.14
C TYR A 456 -18.72 -3.89 12.43
N HIS A 457 -19.59 -3.62 11.45
CA HIS A 457 -21.01 -3.92 11.54
C HIS A 457 -21.29 -5.43 11.62
N LEU A 458 -20.62 -6.28 10.84
CA LEU A 458 -20.75 -7.74 10.94
C LEU A 458 -20.33 -8.26 12.30
N THR A 459 -19.20 -7.79 12.81
CA THR A 459 -18.70 -8.20 14.13
C THR A 459 -19.71 -7.80 15.20
N LEU A 460 -20.28 -6.59 15.11
CA LEU A 460 -21.26 -6.10 16.09
C LEU A 460 -22.59 -6.84 15.99
N SER A 461 -22.99 -7.20 14.76
CA SER A 461 -24.13 -8.08 14.51
C SER A 461 -23.96 -9.44 15.20
N GLY A 462 -22.78 -10.07 15.08
CA GLY A 462 -22.47 -11.34 15.73
C GLY A 462 -22.45 -11.23 17.26
N VAL A 463 -21.81 -10.19 17.79
CA VAL A 463 -21.77 -9.93 19.23
C VAL A 463 -23.17 -9.69 19.80
N HIS A 464 -24.05 -8.94 19.12
CA HIS A 464 -25.45 -8.81 19.56
C HIS A 464 -26.23 -10.12 19.44
N GLU A 465 -25.93 -10.97 18.46
CA GLU A 465 -26.60 -12.27 18.34
C GLU A 465 -26.23 -13.21 19.47
N ASP A 466 -24.94 -13.29 19.81
CA ASP A 466 -24.42 -14.19 20.84
C ASP A 466 -25.07 -13.90 22.22
N PHE A 467 -25.27 -12.62 22.57
CA PHE A 467 -25.66 -12.21 23.93
C PHE A 467 -27.06 -11.61 24.03
N HIS A 468 -27.64 -11.11 22.94
CA HIS A 468 -28.98 -10.50 22.90
C HIS A 468 -29.80 -11.01 21.69
N PRO A 469 -29.98 -12.34 21.56
CA PRO A 469 -30.72 -12.92 20.45
C PRO A 469 -32.15 -12.37 20.43
N GLY A 470 -32.65 -12.01 19.24
CA GLY A 470 -34.01 -11.48 19.06
C GLY A 470 -34.21 -9.99 19.42
N SER A 471 -33.18 -9.27 19.88
CA SER A 471 -33.26 -7.83 20.20
C SER A 471 -33.47 -6.91 18.97
N GLY A 472 -33.33 -7.44 17.75
CA GLY A 472 -33.33 -6.66 16.51
C GLY A 472 -32.03 -5.88 16.25
N LEU A 473 -31.13 -5.77 17.24
CA LEU A 473 -29.84 -5.07 17.09
C LEU A 473 -28.90 -5.81 16.13
N SER A 474 -28.81 -7.14 16.25
CA SER A 474 -28.03 -7.96 15.31
C SER A 474 -28.45 -7.69 13.87
N GLU A 475 -29.76 -7.73 13.60
CA GLU A 475 -30.31 -7.46 12.28
C GLU A 475 -30.01 -6.05 11.76
N LYS A 476 -30.15 -5.04 12.63
CA LYS A 476 -29.82 -3.66 12.28
C LYS A 476 -28.38 -3.56 11.78
N HIS A 477 -27.43 -4.15 12.50
CA HIS A 477 -26.01 -4.10 12.13
C HIS A 477 -25.71 -4.96 10.90
N LEU A 478 -26.38 -6.10 10.72
CA LEU A 478 -26.24 -6.92 9.52
C LEU A 478 -26.64 -6.14 8.26
N ARG A 479 -27.78 -5.45 8.29
CA ARG A 479 -28.23 -4.58 7.18
C ARG A 479 -27.27 -3.42 6.92
N LEU A 480 -26.79 -2.79 7.98
CA LEU A 480 -25.80 -1.70 7.86
C LEU A 480 -24.52 -2.20 7.19
N SER A 481 -24.05 -3.40 7.55
CA SER A 481 -22.89 -4.00 6.88
C SER A 481 -23.10 -4.15 5.38
N VAL A 482 -24.23 -4.75 4.97
CA VAL A 482 -24.57 -4.93 3.55
C VAL A 482 -24.63 -3.57 2.84
N SER A 483 -25.29 -2.57 3.44
CA SER A 483 -25.39 -1.24 2.85
C SER A 483 -24.06 -0.48 2.74
N SER A 484 -23.12 -0.76 3.64
CA SER A 484 -21.80 -0.11 3.66
C SER A 484 -20.84 -0.70 2.62
N TYR A 485 -21.07 -1.92 2.13
CA TYR A 485 -20.29 -2.50 1.04
C TYR A 485 -21.15 -3.43 0.14
N PRO A 486 -22.08 -2.86 -0.64
CA PRO A 486 -23.17 -3.58 -1.31
C PRO A 486 -22.75 -4.44 -2.51
N VAL A 487 -21.47 -4.40 -2.87
CA VAL A 487 -20.91 -5.26 -3.93
C VAL A 487 -20.10 -6.41 -3.35
N ASN A 488 -19.82 -6.42 -2.04
CA ASN A 488 -18.96 -7.41 -1.44
C ASN A 488 -19.68 -8.74 -1.23
N VAL A 489 -19.25 -9.73 -2.01
CA VAL A 489 -19.84 -11.08 -2.05
C VAL A 489 -19.79 -11.78 -0.69
N GLU A 490 -18.71 -11.61 0.05
CA GLU A 490 -18.53 -12.25 1.36
C GLU A 490 -19.51 -11.68 2.40
N VAL A 491 -19.72 -10.37 2.40
CA VAL A 491 -20.71 -9.71 3.28
C VAL A 491 -22.13 -10.23 2.97
N HIS A 492 -22.50 -10.30 1.70
CA HIS A 492 -23.80 -10.86 1.29
C HIS A 492 -23.94 -12.34 1.67
N PHE A 493 -22.89 -13.15 1.48
CA PHE A 493 -22.90 -14.56 1.85
C PHE A 493 -23.08 -14.76 3.37
N ILE A 494 -22.36 -14.00 4.19
CA ILE A 494 -22.50 -14.04 5.65
C ILE A 494 -23.93 -13.65 6.03
N ALA A 495 -24.47 -12.54 5.48
CA ALA A 495 -25.84 -12.12 5.74
C ALA A 495 -26.87 -13.17 5.34
N ALA A 496 -26.74 -13.77 4.16
CA ALA A 496 -27.60 -14.82 3.67
C ALA A 496 -27.63 -16.04 4.61
N ARG A 497 -26.46 -16.46 5.09
CA ARG A 497 -26.33 -17.58 6.04
C ARG A 497 -26.98 -17.26 7.38
N GLU A 498 -26.77 -16.07 7.92
CA GLU A 498 -27.38 -15.64 9.16
C GLU A 498 -28.92 -15.58 9.05
N HIS A 499 -29.44 -15.05 7.94
CA HIS A 499 -30.88 -15.07 7.68
C HIS A 499 -31.44 -16.49 7.59
N LEU A 500 -30.73 -17.40 6.92
CA LEU A 500 -31.15 -18.79 6.79
C LEU A 500 -31.19 -19.49 8.15
N ASN A 501 -30.17 -19.32 8.99
CA ASN A 501 -30.11 -19.86 10.34
C ASN A 501 -31.27 -19.37 11.22
N LYS A 502 -31.75 -18.15 10.96
CA LYS A 502 -32.89 -17.53 11.66
C LYS A 502 -34.25 -17.87 11.04
N GLY A 503 -34.31 -18.74 10.03
CA GLY A 503 -35.55 -19.10 9.33
C GLY A 503 -36.13 -17.98 8.47
N ARG A 504 -35.36 -16.93 8.18
CA ARG A 504 -35.77 -15.78 7.34
C ARG A 504 -35.47 -16.08 5.88
N ILE A 505 -36.32 -16.94 5.32
CA ILE A 505 -36.11 -17.58 4.03
C ILE A 505 -36.06 -16.57 2.87
N MET A 506 -36.92 -15.55 2.89
CA MET A 506 -36.98 -14.57 1.79
C MET A 506 -35.72 -13.69 1.77
N GLU A 507 -35.29 -13.21 2.93
CA GLU A 507 -34.09 -12.41 3.10
C GLU A 507 -32.83 -13.23 2.79
N ALA A 508 -32.75 -14.47 3.26
CA ALA A 508 -31.65 -15.38 2.94
C ALA A 508 -31.49 -15.60 1.43
N ALA A 509 -32.61 -15.82 0.72
CA ALA A 509 -32.60 -15.99 -0.72
C ALA A 509 -32.25 -14.70 -1.46
N ALA A 510 -32.67 -13.53 -0.97
CA ALA A 510 -32.34 -12.24 -1.56
C ALA A 510 -30.85 -11.91 -1.45
N GLU A 511 -30.26 -12.09 -0.27
CA GLU A 511 -28.83 -11.87 -0.04
C GLU A 511 -27.96 -12.89 -0.78
N ALA A 512 -28.38 -14.16 -0.83
CA ALA A 512 -27.70 -15.17 -1.64
C ALA A 512 -27.78 -14.87 -3.14
N LEU A 513 -28.92 -14.35 -3.62
CA LEU A 513 -29.05 -13.91 -5.01
C LEU A 513 -28.13 -12.71 -5.31
N ALA A 514 -27.99 -11.77 -4.39
CA ALA A 514 -27.04 -10.67 -4.52
C ALA A 514 -25.61 -11.20 -4.62
N ALA A 515 -25.19 -12.08 -3.70
CA ALA A 515 -23.89 -12.73 -3.74
C ALA A 515 -23.64 -13.47 -5.06
N ALA A 516 -24.62 -14.25 -5.55
CA ALA A 516 -24.52 -15.00 -6.81
C ALA A 516 -24.33 -14.10 -8.04
N LYS A 517 -25.00 -12.94 -8.07
CA LYS A 517 -24.88 -11.98 -9.18
C LYS A 517 -23.55 -11.23 -9.19
N THR A 518 -22.95 -11.05 -8.02
CA THR A 518 -21.69 -10.30 -7.88
C THR A 518 -20.45 -11.19 -7.84
N ASP A 519 -20.57 -12.48 -7.53
CA ASP A 519 -19.42 -13.37 -7.37
C ASP A 519 -18.61 -13.52 -8.66
N ASP A 520 -17.30 -13.38 -8.53
CA ASP A 520 -16.30 -13.65 -9.56
C ASP A 520 -15.28 -14.71 -9.13
N SER A 521 -15.41 -15.30 -7.93
CA SER A 521 -14.43 -16.27 -7.38
C SER A 521 -14.27 -17.56 -8.19
N TYR A 522 -15.26 -17.88 -9.05
CA TYR A 522 -15.23 -19.05 -9.93
C TYR A 522 -14.58 -18.75 -11.29
N ILE A 523 -14.32 -17.48 -11.64
CA ILE A 523 -13.80 -17.10 -12.96
C ILE A 523 -12.31 -17.43 -13.04
N ILE A 524 -11.94 -18.20 -14.07
CA ILE A 524 -10.54 -18.47 -14.42
C ILE A 524 -10.16 -17.60 -15.62
N GLU A 525 -9.42 -16.51 -15.37
CA GLU A 525 -9.09 -15.52 -16.41
C GLU A 525 -8.12 -16.04 -17.48
N ASP A 526 -7.29 -17.04 -17.16
CA ASP A 526 -6.30 -17.62 -18.09
C ASP A 526 -6.91 -18.80 -18.86
N ALA A 527 -6.97 -18.68 -20.19
CA ALA A 527 -7.56 -19.69 -21.07
C ALA A 527 -6.83 -21.04 -21.06
N LEU A 528 -5.49 -21.05 -20.95
CA LEU A 528 -4.69 -22.28 -20.90
C LEU A 528 -4.84 -22.96 -19.54
N LEU A 529 -4.86 -22.16 -18.48
CA LEU A 529 -5.11 -22.63 -17.12
C LEU A 529 -6.53 -23.18 -16.98
N ARG A 530 -7.50 -22.54 -17.66
CA ARG A 530 -8.88 -23.02 -17.77
C ARG A 530 -8.94 -24.36 -18.48
N GLU A 531 -8.33 -24.52 -19.64
CA GLU A 531 -8.29 -25.82 -20.34
C GLU A 531 -7.68 -26.93 -19.48
N GLY A 532 -6.57 -26.66 -18.79
CA GLY A 532 -5.94 -27.61 -17.87
C GLY A 532 -6.84 -27.98 -16.68
N VAL A 533 -7.43 -26.99 -16.01
CA VAL A 533 -8.34 -27.20 -14.87
C VAL A 533 -9.60 -27.96 -15.30
N MET A 534 -10.14 -27.67 -16.49
CA MET A 534 -11.32 -28.35 -17.03
C MET A 534 -11.02 -29.80 -17.47
N ALA A 535 -9.82 -30.05 -18.01
CA ALA A 535 -9.42 -31.36 -18.49
C ALA A 535 -9.17 -32.37 -17.36
N GLU A 536 -8.58 -31.94 -16.24
CA GLU A 536 -8.18 -32.85 -15.18
C GLU A 536 -9.32 -33.21 -14.20
N ARG A 537 -10.43 -32.44 -14.17
CA ARG A 537 -11.56 -32.58 -13.22
C ARG A 537 -11.15 -33.00 -11.79
N GLY A 538 -9.98 -32.53 -11.34
CA GLY A 538 -9.33 -32.96 -10.10
C GLY A 538 -9.63 -32.06 -8.90
N MET A 539 -8.80 -32.13 -7.85
CA MET A 539 -8.98 -31.34 -6.62
C MET A 539 -8.98 -29.82 -6.86
N ALA A 540 -8.22 -29.32 -7.84
CA ALA A 540 -8.20 -27.89 -8.19
C ALA A 540 -9.53 -27.42 -8.82
N TYR A 541 -10.15 -28.27 -9.63
CA TYR A 541 -11.45 -28.03 -10.26
C TYR A 541 -12.56 -27.87 -9.20
N TYR A 542 -12.67 -28.82 -8.27
CA TYR A 542 -13.68 -28.74 -7.19
C TYR A 542 -13.37 -27.62 -6.18
N ARG A 543 -12.10 -27.30 -5.96
CA ARG A 543 -11.72 -26.18 -5.09
C ARG A 543 -12.17 -24.84 -5.66
N ASN A 544 -11.97 -24.61 -6.97
CA ASN A 544 -12.34 -23.34 -7.60
C ASN A 544 -13.86 -23.23 -7.79
N TYR A 545 -14.50 -24.23 -8.39
CA TYR A 545 -15.93 -24.13 -8.69
C TYR A 545 -16.82 -24.49 -7.50
N GLY A 546 -16.55 -25.60 -6.80
CA GLY A 546 -17.33 -26.05 -5.64
C GLY A 546 -17.04 -25.25 -4.35
N GLY A 547 -15.89 -24.57 -4.28
CA GLY A 547 -15.53 -23.68 -3.18
C GLY A 547 -15.98 -22.22 -3.37
N SER A 548 -16.48 -21.87 -4.57
CA SER A 548 -16.89 -20.51 -4.94
C SER A 548 -18.03 -19.99 -4.08
N TYR A 549 -18.15 -18.66 -3.98
CA TYR A 549 -19.30 -18.06 -3.32
C TYR A 549 -20.60 -18.25 -4.10
N LEU A 550 -20.54 -18.36 -5.44
CA LEU A 550 -21.67 -18.70 -6.30
C LEU A 550 -22.24 -20.08 -5.93
N PHE A 551 -21.38 -21.09 -5.76
CA PHE A 551 -21.82 -22.41 -5.32
C PHE A 551 -22.50 -22.35 -3.94
N LYS A 552 -21.89 -21.63 -3.00
CA LYS A 552 -22.45 -21.48 -1.65
C LYS A 552 -23.78 -20.71 -1.67
N ALA A 553 -23.92 -19.72 -2.54
CA ALA A 553 -25.17 -19.00 -2.75
C ALA A 553 -26.26 -19.90 -3.33
N PHE A 554 -25.94 -20.75 -4.31
CA PHE A 554 -26.87 -21.78 -4.81
C PHE A 554 -27.36 -22.71 -3.71
N ASP A 555 -26.46 -23.15 -2.81
CA ASP A 555 -26.85 -23.98 -1.67
C ASP A 555 -27.81 -23.27 -0.72
N ILE A 556 -27.60 -21.98 -0.43
CA ILE A 556 -28.53 -21.19 0.38
C ILE A 556 -29.88 -21.02 -0.34
N ILE A 557 -29.89 -20.66 -1.62
CA ILE A 557 -31.14 -20.49 -2.40
C ILE A 557 -31.92 -21.79 -2.46
N TRP A 558 -31.25 -22.92 -2.67
CA TRP A 558 -31.85 -24.25 -2.67
C TRP A 558 -32.43 -24.62 -1.30
N ARG A 559 -31.69 -24.40 -0.21
CA ARG A 559 -32.20 -24.66 1.15
C ARG A 559 -33.38 -23.77 1.50
N ALA A 560 -33.35 -22.52 1.05
CA ALA A 560 -34.40 -21.53 1.27
C ALA A 560 -35.68 -21.89 0.51
N LYS A 561 -35.59 -22.08 -0.81
CA LYS A 561 -36.76 -22.20 -1.69
C LYS A 561 -37.13 -23.63 -2.08
N LYS A 562 -36.19 -24.58 -1.95
CA LYS A 562 -36.33 -25.98 -2.40
C LYS A 562 -36.78 -26.12 -3.87
N ASP A 563 -36.39 -25.16 -4.70
CA ASP A 563 -36.75 -25.08 -6.10
C ASP A 563 -35.49 -24.87 -6.94
N ILE A 564 -35.30 -25.72 -7.95
CA ILE A 564 -34.14 -25.69 -8.83
C ILE A 564 -34.22 -24.54 -9.82
N ASN A 565 -35.43 -24.11 -10.21
CA ASN A 565 -35.59 -23.00 -11.15
C ASN A 565 -35.09 -21.69 -10.53
N SER A 566 -35.36 -21.48 -9.25
CA SER A 566 -34.79 -20.35 -8.50
C SER A 566 -33.25 -20.33 -8.47
N VAL A 567 -32.60 -21.50 -8.48
CA VAL A 567 -31.13 -21.60 -8.56
C VAL A 567 -30.66 -21.32 -9.98
N LYS A 568 -31.35 -21.84 -11.00
CA LYS A 568 -31.06 -21.58 -12.42
C LYS A 568 -31.20 -20.09 -12.75
N GLU A 569 -32.23 -19.41 -12.24
CA GLU A 569 -32.44 -17.97 -12.41
C GLU A 569 -31.36 -17.12 -11.72
N ALA A 570 -30.76 -17.64 -10.65
CA ALA A 570 -29.68 -16.96 -9.94
C ALA A 570 -28.31 -17.12 -10.63
N CYS A 571 -28.19 -18.06 -11.58
CA CYS A 571 -26.96 -18.34 -12.27
C CYS A 571 -26.64 -17.23 -13.29
N PRO A 572 -25.46 -16.59 -13.19
CA PRO A 572 -25.01 -15.65 -14.22
C PRO A 572 -24.91 -16.29 -15.60
N ASP A 573 -25.21 -15.52 -16.65
CA ASP A 573 -25.13 -15.97 -18.04
C ASP A 573 -23.69 -15.94 -18.55
N ASN A 574 -22.86 -16.86 -18.04
CA ASN A 574 -21.52 -17.11 -18.56
C ASN A 574 -21.13 -18.58 -18.42
N PRO A 575 -20.17 -19.08 -19.24
CA PRO A 575 -19.88 -20.51 -19.29
C PRO A 575 -19.30 -21.09 -17.99
N ASP A 576 -18.55 -20.31 -17.21
CA ASP A 576 -17.96 -20.79 -15.94
C ASP A 576 -19.03 -20.88 -14.83
N ALA A 577 -19.97 -19.93 -14.79
CA ALA A 577 -21.13 -19.98 -13.88
C ALA A 577 -22.04 -21.17 -14.19
N ILE A 578 -22.28 -21.47 -15.48
CA ILE A 578 -23.02 -22.66 -15.90
C ILE A 578 -22.33 -23.93 -15.42
N GLU A 579 -20.99 -23.97 -15.40
CA GLU A 579 -20.24 -25.11 -14.86
C GLU A 579 -20.42 -25.25 -13.34
N VAL A 580 -20.39 -24.13 -12.59
CA VAL A 580 -20.72 -24.13 -11.15
C VAL A 580 -22.12 -24.69 -10.91
N LEU A 581 -23.10 -24.27 -11.72
CA LEU A 581 -24.47 -24.78 -11.64
C LEU A 581 -24.54 -26.28 -11.95
N ARG A 582 -23.79 -26.77 -12.94
CA ARG A 582 -23.73 -28.19 -13.27
C ARG A 582 -23.21 -29.01 -12.09
N ILE A 583 -22.07 -28.60 -11.50
CA ILE A 583 -21.48 -29.25 -10.32
C ILE A 583 -22.46 -29.24 -9.15
N PHE A 584 -23.15 -28.11 -8.94
CA PHE A 584 -24.18 -28.01 -7.92
C PHE A 584 -25.31 -29.03 -8.12
N MET A 585 -25.83 -29.14 -9.35
CA MET A 585 -26.87 -30.11 -9.69
C MET A 585 -26.39 -31.55 -9.53
N GLU A 586 -25.17 -31.87 -9.95
CA GLU A 586 -24.53 -33.18 -9.75
C GLU A 586 -24.47 -33.54 -8.26
N GLN A 587 -23.98 -32.63 -7.40
CA GLN A 587 -23.86 -32.87 -5.96
C GLN A 587 -25.21 -32.99 -5.25
N LYS A 588 -26.27 -32.36 -5.76
CA LYS A 588 -27.63 -32.48 -5.22
C LYS A 588 -28.41 -33.66 -5.80
N GLY A 589 -27.84 -34.41 -6.75
CA GLY A 589 -28.54 -35.51 -7.43
C GLY A 589 -29.66 -35.05 -8.36
N LEU A 590 -29.53 -33.84 -8.93
CA LEU A 590 -30.53 -33.15 -9.75
C LEU A 590 -30.15 -33.09 -11.24
N ALA A 591 -29.10 -33.79 -11.67
CA ALA A 591 -28.52 -33.71 -13.02
C ALA A 591 -29.35 -34.37 -14.16
N GLY A 592 -30.65 -34.58 -13.93
CA GLY A 592 -31.58 -35.23 -14.87
C GLY A 592 -32.19 -34.30 -15.90
#